data_AF-A0AA87DQ35-F1
#
_entry.id   AF-A0AA87DQ35-F1
#
_cell.length_a   1.000
_cell.length_b   1.000
_cell.length_c   1.000
_cell.angle_alpha   90.00
_cell.angle_beta   90.00
_cell.angle_gamma   90.00
#
_symmetry.space_group_name_H-M   'P 1'
#
loop_
_entity.id
_entity.type
_entity.pdbx_description
1 polymer ?
#
loop_
_entity_poly.entity_id
_entity_poly.type
_entity_poly.pdbx_seq_one_letter_code
_entity_poly.pdbx_strand_id
1 'polypeptide(L)'
;MRYSFEFKVKCVEMYERGEYPETPNGITTRKFKDTIRKWKRMVDSLGVGVLRHKTKNKKWNSEEKLVLVSKILAGYSYNSVALDNGINYRTLYKWVQKYKEKG
;
A
#
# COMPACT_ATOMS: atom_id res chain seq x y z
N MET A 1 -7.59 -14.65 -1.31
CA MET A 1 -7.24 -14.80 -2.74
C MET A 1 -5.93 -14.07 -3.02
N ARG A 2 -4.97 -14.72 -3.69
CA ARG A 2 -3.69 -14.09 -4.07
C ARG A 2 -3.70 -13.85 -5.56
N TYR A 3 -3.75 -12.59 -5.97
CA TYR A 3 -3.72 -12.21 -7.38
C TYR A 3 -2.28 -12.23 -7.91
N SER A 4 -2.11 -12.72 -9.14
CA SER A 4 -0.83 -12.63 -9.85
C SER A 4 -0.46 -11.16 -10.11
N PHE A 5 0.82 -10.91 -10.36
CA PHE A 5 1.29 -9.56 -10.70
C PHE A 5 0.58 -9.03 -11.95
N GLU A 6 0.54 -9.83 -13.01
CA GLU A 6 -0.11 -9.51 -14.28
C GLU A 6 -1.59 -9.21 -14.12
N PHE A 7 -2.32 -10.00 -13.32
CA PHE A 7 -3.73 -9.73 -13.06
C PHE A 7 -3.94 -8.37 -12.40
N LYS A 8 -3.11 -8.02 -11.41
CA LYS A 8 -3.20 -6.70 -10.75
C LYS A 8 -2.90 -5.57 -11.72
N VAL A 9 -1.89 -5.72 -12.57
CA VAL A 9 -1.54 -4.73 -13.61
C VAL A 9 -2.73 -4.53 -14.54
N LYS A 10 -3.29 -5.60 -15.11
CA LYS A 10 -4.47 -5.53 -15.97
C LYS A 10 -5.65 -4.84 -15.29
N CYS A 11 -5.90 -5.13 -14.01
CA CYS A 11 -6.97 -4.46 -13.26
C CYS A 11 -6.75 -2.95 -13.13
N VAL A 12 -5.51 -2.50 -12.93
CA VAL A 12 -5.16 -1.08 -12.84
C VAL A 12 -5.31 -0.40 -14.20
N GLU A 13 -4.85 -1.04 -15.28
CA GLU A 13 -5.01 -0.53 -16.66
C GLU A 13 -6.49 -0.38 -17.06
N MET A 14 -7.33 -1.37 -16.72
CA MET A 14 -8.78 -1.27 -16.95
C MET A 14 -9.39 -0.10 -16.15
N TYR A 15 -8.98 0.06 -14.89
CA TYR A 15 -9.46 1.17 -14.06
C TYR A 15 -9.09 2.54 -14.62
N GLU A 16 -7.91 2.69 -15.22
CA GLU A 16 -7.49 3.94 -15.90
C GLU A 16 -8.37 4.26 -17.13
N ARG A 17 -8.95 3.25 -17.78
CA ARG A 17 -9.91 3.40 -18.88
C ARG A 17 -11.34 3.66 -18.40
N GLY A 18 -11.58 3.68 -17.10
CA GLY A 18 -12.91 3.76 -16.51
C GLY A 18 -13.67 2.43 -16.47
N GLU A 19 -13.00 1.32 -16.78
CA GLU A 19 -13.56 -0.02 -16.81
C GLU A 19 -13.25 -0.79 -15.51
N TYR A 20 -14.00 -1.87 -15.27
CA TYR A 20 -13.72 -2.80 -14.18
C TYR A 20 -13.81 -4.24 -14.66
N PRO A 21 -12.86 -5.11 -14.25
CA PRO A 21 -12.95 -6.53 -14.52
C PRO A 21 -14.12 -7.16 -13.75
N GLU A 22 -14.55 -8.33 -14.23
CA GLU A 22 -15.52 -9.16 -13.52
C GLU A 22 -15.06 -9.45 -12.10
N THR A 23 -16.02 -9.45 -11.17
CA THR A 23 -15.72 -9.66 -9.75
C THR A 23 -15.41 -11.14 -9.52
N PRO A 24 -14.23 -11.49 -8.96
CA PRO A 24 -13.91 -12.87 -8.64
C PRO A 24 -14.88 -13.48 -7.63
N ASN A 25 -15.11 -14.79 -7.72
CA ASN A 25 -15.96 -15.51 -6.77
C ASN A 25 -15.43 -15.38 -5.33
N GLY A 26 -16.35 -15.18 -4.37
CA GLY A 26 -16.01 -15.09 -2.94
C GLY A 26 -15.61 -13.70 -2.44
N ILE A 27 -15.71 -12.65 -3.26
CA ILE A 27 -15.58 -11.25 -2.83
C ILE A 27 -16.72 -10.41 -3.40
N THR A 28 -17.17 -9.39 -2.65
CA THR A 28 -18.17 -8.46 -3.17
C THR A 28 -17.54 -7.49 -4.16
N THR A 29 -18.32 -7.05 -5.16
CA THR A 29 -17.87 -6.07 -6.16
C THR A 29 -17.31 -4.81 -5.52
N ARG A 30 -17.96 -4.31 -4.45
CA ARG A 30 -17.45 -3.15 -3.69
C ARG A 30 -16.03 -3.38 -3.18
N LYS A 31 -15.78 -4.50 -2.47
CA LYS A 31 -14.46 -4.81 -1.91
C LYS A 31 -13.41 -5.01 -3.00
N PHE A 32 -13.80 -5.58 -4.15
CA PHE A 32 -12.91 -5.75 -5.28
C PHE A 32 -12.52 -4.40 -5.91
N LYS A 33 -13.50 -3.53 -6.18
CA LYS A 33 -13.25 -2.16 -6.67
C LYS A 33 -12.37 -1.35 -5.72
N ASP A 34 -12.58 -1.45 -4.41
CA ASP A 34 -11.73 -0.81 -3.41
C ASP A 34 -10.29 -1.34 -3.43
N THR A 35 -10.12 -2.63 -3.72
CA THR A 35 -8.79 -3.24 -3.88
C THR A 35 -8.08 -2.70 -5.12
N ILE A 36 -8.80 -2.55 -6.24
CA ILE A 36 -8.25 -1.97 -7.47
C ILE A 36 -7.82 -0.51 -7.24
N ARG A 37 -8.66 0.30 -6.58
CA ARG A 37 -8.32 1.69 -6.21
C ARG A 37 -7.05 1.76 -5.36
N LYS A 38 -6.88 0.83 -4.40
CA LYS A 38 -5.65 0.72 -3.60
C LYS A 38 -4.44 0.38 -4.46
N TRP A 39 -4.57 -0.56 -5.39
CA TRP A 39 -3.48 -0.88 -6.33
C TRP A 39 -3.09 0.33 -7.16
N LYS A 40 -4.06 1.02 -7.76
CA LYS A 40 -3.81 2.24 -8.54
C LYS A 40 -3.07 3.30 -7.71
N ARG A 41 -3.55 3.61 -6.49
CA ARG A 41 -2.88 4.56 -5.60
C ARG A 41 -1.42 4.17 -5.28
N MET A 42 -1.16 2.88 -5.07
CA MET A 42 0.22 2.41 -4.85
C MET A 42 1.07 2.56 -6.12
N VAL A 43 0.52 2.25 -7.30
CA VAL A 43 1.21 2.44 -8.59
C VAL A 43 1.55 3.91 -8.82
N ASP A 44 0.63 4.82 -8.52
CA ASP A 44 0.86 6.26 -8.65
C ASP A 44 1.97 6.77 -7.75
N SER A 45 2.10 6.20 -6.54
CA SER A 45 3.07 6.65 -5.55
C SER A 45 4.45 5.99 -5.71
N LEU A 46 4.50 4.73 -6.14
CA LEU A 46 5.69 3.86 -6.03
C LEU A 46 6.04 3.13 -7.33
N GLY A 47 5.26 3.34 -8.39
CA GLY A 47 5.38 2.63 -9.67
C GLY A 47 4.79 1.22 -9.66
N VAL A 48 4.66 0.64 -10.85
CA VAL A 48 4.01 -0.67 -11.06
C VAL A 48 4.65 -1.81 -10.28
N GLY A 49 5.96 -1.73 -10.01
CA GLY A 49 6.73 -2.75 -9.28
C GLY A 49 6.17 -3.06 -7.89
N VAL A 50 5.46 -2.13 -7.26
CA VAL A 50 4.85 -2.32 -5.92
C VAL A 50 3.78 -3.42 -5.90
N LEU A 51 3.17 -3.73 -7.05
CA LEU A 51 2.14 -4.77 -7.15
C LEU A 51 2.74 -6.18 -7.07
N ARG A 52 4.06 -6.31 -7.32
CA ARG A 52 4.77 -7.59 -7.18
C ARG A 52 4.74 -8.04 -5.73
N HIS A 53 4.60 -9.35 -5.55
CA HIS A 53 4.72 -9.91 -4.23
C HIS A 53 6.17 -9.78 -3.73
N LYS A 54 6.36 -9.25 -2.53
CA LYS A 54 7.67 -9.16 -1.90
C LYS A 54 8.09 -10.54 -1.39
N THR A 55 9.16 -11.11 -1.95
CA THR A 55 9.75 -12.37 -1.45
C THR A 55 10.53 -12.18 -0.16
N LYS A 56 11.03 -10.95 0.08
CA LYS A 56 11.77 -10.56 1.28
C LYS A 56 11.22 -9.25 1.84
N ASN A 57 11.31 -9.08 3.15
CA ASN A 57 10.97 -7.82 3.80
C ASN A 57 11.95 -6.72 3.37
N LYS A 58 11.43 -5.55 3.00
CA LYS A 58 12.28 -4.36 2.77
C LYS A 58 13.04 -4.05 4.06
N LYS A 59 14.37 -3.95 3.97
CA LYS A 59 15.18 -3.37 5.04
C LYS A 59 15.02 -1.86 4.96
N TRP A 60 14.52 -1.27 6.03
CA TRP A 60 14.38 0.18 6.16
C TRP A 60 15.56 0.71 6.94
N ASN A 61 16.26 1.70 6.39
CA ASN A 61 17.36 2.36 7.10
C ASN A 61 16.80 3.32 8.18
N SER A 62 17.66 3.89 9.02
CA SER A 62 17.27 4.81 10.09
C SER A 62 16.61 6.09 9.56
N GLU A 63 17.14 6.65 8.48
CA GLU A 63 16.64 7.90 7.88
C GLU A 63 15.24 7.73 7.30
N GLU A 64 15.01 6.69 6.50
CA GLU A 64 13.69 6.37 5.93
C GLU A 64 12.67 6.15 7.05
N LYS A 65 13.05 5.45 8.13
CA LYS A 65 12.18 5.26 9.30
C LYS A 65 11.80 6.60 9.91
N LEU A 66 12.77 7.48 10.14
CA LEU A 66 12.55 8.80 10.70
C LEU A 66 11.65 9.67 9.81
N VAL A 67 11.83 9.62 8.49
CA VAL A 67 10.95 10.34 7.55
C VAL A 67 9.49 9.89 7.70
N LEU A 68 9.23 8.58 7.79
CA LEU A 68 7.87 8.08 7.94
C LEU A 68 7.27 8.42 9.30
N VAL A 69 8.05 8.30 10.38
CA VAL A 69 7.61 8.69 11.72
C VAL A 69 7.29 10.19 11.78
N SER A 70 8.15 11.03 11.21
CA SER A 70 7.96 12.49 11.17
C SER A 70 6.68 12.89 10.44
N LYS A 71 6.35 12.22 9.33
CA LYS A 71 5.05 12.42 8.65
C LYS A 71 3.87 12.14 9.57
N ILE A 72 3.92 11.06 10.36
CA ILE A 72 2.84 10.77 11.32
C ILE A 72 2.76 11.84 12.42
N LEU A 73 3.89 12.30 12.92
CA LEU A 73 3.93 13.37 13.93
C LEU A 73 3.41 14.70 13.39
N ALA A 74 3.59 14.97 12.10
CA ALA A 74 3.01 16.11 11.39
C ALA A 74 1.50 15.98 11.10
N GLY A 75 0.84 14.93 11.60
CA GLY A 75 -0.62 14.75 11.51
C GLY A 75 -1.10 13.95 10.30
N TYR A 76 -0.22 13.37 9.49
CA TYR A 76 -0.63 12.51 8.37
C TYR A 76 -1.24 11.20 8.89
N SER A 77 -2.22 10.67 8.14
CA SER A 77 -2.84 9.40 8.47
C SER A 77 -1.85 8.23 8.31
N TYR A 78 -1.85 7.32 9.28
CA TYR A 78 -1.11 6.07 9.17
C TYR A 78 -1.47 5.28 7.92
N ASN A 79 -2.75 5.26 7.52
CA ASN A 79 -3.19 4.51 6.36
C ASN A 79 -2.63 5.07 5.06
N SER A 80 -2.63 6.41 4.91
CA SER A 80 -2.06 7.05 3.72
C SER A 80 -0.55 6.85 3.66
N VAL A 81 0.17 7.17 4.74
CA VAL A 81 1.63 7.02 4.79
C VAL A 81 2.03 5.56 4.57
N ALA A 82 1.29 4.60 5.13
CA ALA A 82 1.55 3.19 4.93
C ALA A 82 1.38 2.75 3.47
N LEU A 83 0.25 3.13 2.85
CA LEU A 83 -0.04 2.79 1.45
C LEU A 83 0.96 3.45 0.50
N ASP A 84 1.19 4.75 0.65
CA ASP A 84 2.00 5.55 -0.27
C ASP A 84 3.49 5.20 -0.18
N ASN A 85 3.94 4.55 0.91
CA ASN A 85 5.32 4.09 1.08
C ASN A 85 5.45 2.56 1.03
N GLY A 86 4.35 1.84 0.75
CA GLY A 86 4.36 0.38 0.62
C GLY A 86 4.84 -0.35 1.88
N ILE A 87 4.60 0.25 3.05
CA ILE A 87 4.92 -0.30 4.37
C ILE A 87 3.66 -0.84 5.03
N ASN A 88 3.80 -1.89 5.84
CA ASN A 88 2.69 -2.38 6.64
C ASN A 88 2.31 -1.35 7.72
N TYR A 89 1.02 -1.01 7.82
CA TYR A 89 0.45 -0.14 8.85
C TYR A 89 0.95 -0.48 10.26
N ARG A 90 0.92 -1.76 10.62
CA ARG A 90 1.29 -2.24 11.96
C ARG A 90 2.77 -2.06 12.25
N THR A 91 3.61 -2.15 11.22
CA THR A 91 5.04 -1.85 11.33
C THR A 91 5.26 -0.36 11.58
N LEU A 92 4.62 0.50 10.80
CA LEU A 92 4.70 1.95 10.97
C LEU A 92 4.20 2.38 12.36
N TYR A 93 3.05 1.86 12.79
CA TYR A 93 2.49 2.11 14.12
C TYR A 93 3.50 1.78 15.24
N LYS A 94 4.12 0.59 15.18
CA LYS A 94 5.13 0.18 16.17
C LYS A 94 6.34 1.11 16.20
N TRP A 95 6.77 1.64 15.06
CA TRP A 95 7.90 2.58 15.02
C TRP A 95 7.55 3.91 15.68
N VAL A 96 6.36 4.44 15.41
CA VAL A 96 5.91 5.69 16.03
C VAL A 96 5.75 5.54 17.54
N GLN A 97 5.19 4.42 18.03
CA GLN A 97 5.11 4.16 19.47
C GLN A 97 6.49 4.11 20.13
N LYS A 98 7.43 3.35 19.54
CA LYS A 98 8.81 3.29 20.04
C LYS A 98 9.52 4.63 20.03
N TYR A 99 9.21 5.50 19.07
CA TYR A 99 9.76 6.85 19.02
C TYR A 99 9.22 7.70 20.18
N LYS A 100 7.90 7.62 20.45
CA LYS A 100 7.25 8.33 21.56
C LYS A 100 7.63 7.83 22.96
N GLU A 101 7.99 6.56 23.09
CA GLU A 101 8.43 5.97 24.38
C GLU A 101 9.89 6.31 24.73
N LYS A 102 10.71 6.65 23.73
CA LYS A 102 12.15 6.86 23.88
C LYS A 102 12.61 8.30 23.68
N GLY A 103 11.72 9.16 23.18
CA GLY A 103 11.91 10.62 23.12
C GLY A 103 11.14 11.27 24.25
#